data_AF-A0A6A6N0I1-F1
#
_entry.id   AF-A0A6A6N0I1-F1
#
_cell.length_a   1.000
_cell.length_b   1.000
_cell.length_c   1.000
_cell.angle_alpha   90.00
_cell.angle_beta   90.00
_cell.angle_gamma   90.00
#
_symmetry.space_group_name_H-M   'P 1'
#
loop_
_entity.id
_entity.type
_entity.pdbx_description
1 polymer ?
#
loop_
_entity_poly.entity_id
_entity_poly.type
_entity_poly.pdbx_seq_one_letter_code
_entity_poly.pdbx_strand_id
1 'polypeptide(L)'
;MEHSVVSELEGSLLKDPDPFSYFMLVAFEASGLLRFALLLILWPVICLLDVLGVGDSGLKLMIFVATAGVRESEIESVARAVLPKFFMDDIDMETWKVFTSYDKRVVVTKMPRIMVERFVKEHLRADEVVGSELALNRFGFSTGFIKCVHIDSFISRRVAKLFIDEKPTLGLGRTTSASPFLSLCKEQMHPPFIIEQKEHDHQLILPLPVIFHDGRLVKSPTPSTALVIILWIPLGIILALMRIVVGIMLPMWAKPYLSRLFGGKVIVKGKPPPPASYGSSGFLFVCTHRTLMDPVVLSTVLRRKIPAVTYSISRLSEILSPIPTVRLTRIREVDAEK
;
A
#
# COMPACT_ATOMS: atom_id res chain seq x y z
N MET A 1 32.86 17.27 -6.26
CA MET A 1 31.80 18.03 -5.58
C MET A 1 30.63 17.07 -5.50
N GLU A 2 30.13 16.76 -4.30
CA GLU A 2 29.01 15.84 -4.15
C GLU A 2 27.78 16.49 -4.78
N HIS A 3 27.33 15.95 -5.91
CA HIS A 3 26.14 16.46 -6.57
C HIS A 3 24.92 16.04 -5.76
N SER A 4 24.16 17.02 -5.26
CA SER A 4 22.98 16.80 -4.43
C SER A 4 21.70 17.22 -5.14
N VAL A 5 20.67 16.39 -5.01
CA VAL A 5 19.32 16.64 -5.53
C VAL A 5 18.31 16.67 -4.39
N VAL A 6 17.41 17.65 -4.44
CA VAL A 6 16.24 17.73 -3.56
C VAL A 6 15.01 17.61 -4.44
N SER A 7 14.20 16.57 -4.23
CA SER A 7 12.99 16.33 -5.00
C SER A 7 11.75 16.40 -4.13
N GLU A 8 10.73 17.11 -4.58
CA GLU A 8 9.37 16.89 -4.11
C GLU A 8 8.97 15.42 -4.40
N LEU A 9 8.07 14.87 -3.60
CA LEU A 9 7.55 13.52 -3.82
C LEU A 9 6.30 13.59 -4.69
N GLU A 10 5.30 14.36 -4.25
CA GLU A 10 4.01 14.52 -4.92
C GLU A 10 4.14 15.33 -6.23
N GLY A 11 3.69 14.76 -7.34
CA GLY A 11 3.71 15.40 -8.67
C GLY A 11 5.10 15.72 -9.23
N SER A 12 6.12 14.99 -8.76
CA SER A 12 7.47 15.00 -9.36
C SER A 12 8.04 13.58 -9.41
N LEU A 13 8.42 12.99 -8.26
CA LEU A 13 8.79 11.57 -8.22
C LEU A 13 7.57 10.66 -8.41
N LEU A 14 6.43 11.04 -7.83
CA LEU A 14 5.13 10.44 -8.11
C LEU A 14 4.42 11.26 -9.18
N LYS A 15 3.75 10.59 -10.12
CA LYS A 15 2.99 11.24 -11.20
C LYS A 15 1.82 12.05 -10.68
N ASP A 16 1.12 11.53 -9.67
CA ASP A 16 -0.06 12.19 -9.11
C ASP A 16 0.36 13.25 -8.08
N PRO A 17 -0.02 14.54 -8.27
CA PRO A 17 0.20 15.57 -7.27
C PRO A 17 -0.77 15.48 -6.08
N ASP A 18 -1.89 14.76 -6.20
CA ASP A 18 -2.89 14.66 -5.14
C ASP A 18 -2.63 13.42 -4.25
N PRO A 19 -2.32 13.60 -2.95
CA PRO A 19 -2.09 12.48 -2.05
C PRO A 19 -3.38 11.79 -1.57
N PHE A 20 -4.57 12.22 -2.00
CA PHE A 20 -5.87 11.72 -1.55
C PHE A 20 -5.96 10.19 -1.55
N SER A 21 -5.51 9.54 -2.64
CA SER A 21 -5.56 8.07 -2.77
C SER A 21 -4.73 7.35 -1.70
N TYR A 22 -3.59 7.91 -1.28
CA TYR A 22 -2.77 7.35 -0.22
C TYR A 22 -3.39 7.51 1.17
N PHE A 23 -4.06 8.65 1.43
CA PHE A 23 -4.82 8.83 2.66
C PHE A 23 -6.04 7.93 2.73
N MET A 24 -6.70 7.66 1.60
CA MET A 24 -7.77 6.66 1.51
C MET A 24 -7.28 5.25 1.86
N LEU A 25 -6.08 4.87 1.40
CA LEU A 25 -5.46 3.58 1.78
C LEU A 25 -5.19 3.51 3.28
N VAL A 26 -4.64 4.57 3.89
CA VAL A 26 -4.42 4.64 5.35
C VAL A 26 -5.75 4.56 6.10
N ALA A 27 -6.75 5.32 5.68
CA ALA A 27 -8.09 5.30 6.28
C ALA A 27 -8.71 3.89 6.26
N PHE A 28 -8.57 3.17 5.15
CA PHE A 28 -9.15 1.84 4.99
C PHE A 28 -8.41 0.75 5.75
N GLU A 29 -7.08 0.69 5.62
CA GLU A 29 -6.31 -0.43 6.18
C GLU A 29 -6.04 -0.25 7.67
N ALA A 30 -5.85 0.99 8.14
CA ALA A 30 -5.59 1.23 9.56
C ALA A 30 -6.87 1.33 10.40
N SER A 31 -8.04 1.60 9.81
CA SER A 31 -9.27 1.89 10.57
C SER A 31 -10.59 1.45 9.91
N GLY A 32 -10.53 0.84 8.74
CA GLY A 32 -11.66 0.18 8.11
C GLY A 32 -12.57 1.10 7.28
N LEU A 33 -13.71 0.52 6.89
CA LEU A 33 -14.59 1.10 5.87
C LEU A 33 -15.29 2.39 6.31
N LEU A 34 -15.58 2.57 7.60
CA LEU A 34 -16.28 3.76 8.09
C LEU A 34 -15.49 5.05 7.81
N ARG A 35 -14.19 5.02 8.10
CA ARG A 35 -13.32 6.16 7.87
C ARG A 35 -13.02 6.38 6.38
N PHE A 36 -12.87 5.29 5.64
CA PHE A 36 -12.77 5.33 4.18
C PHE A 36 -13.97 6.05 3.56
N ALA A 37 -15.19 5.71 3.99
CA ALA A 37 -16.41 6.37 3.54
C ALA A 37 -16.47 7.83 4.01
N LEU A 38 -16.10 8.14 5.25
CA LEU A 38 -16.07 9.51 5.78
C LEU A 38 -15.12 10.41 4.97
N LEU A 39 -13.92 9.92 4.66
CA LEU A 39 -12.94 10.67 3.86
C LEU A 39 -13.46 10.91 2.44
N LEU A 40 -14.13 9.93 1.83
CA LEU A 40 -14.78 10.10 0.53
C LEU A 40 -15.91 11.13 0.56
N ILE A 41 -16.75 11.13 1.60
CA ILE A 41 -17.83 12.12 1.76
C ILE A 41 -17.26 13.53 1.87
N LEU A 42 -16.09 13.69 2.51
CA LEU A 42 -15.40 14.97 2.68
C LEU A 42 -14.57 15.39 1.46
N TRP A 43 -14.43 14.54 0.43
CA TRP A 43 -13.66 14.87 -0.78
C TRP A 43 -14.08 16.18 -1.45
N PRO A 44 -15.38 16.49 -1.66
CA PRO A 44 -15.78 17.77 -2.24
C PRO A 44 -15.37 18.98 -1.39
N VAL A 45 -15.36 18.81 -0.07
CA VAL A 45 -14.91 19.86 0.88
C VAL A 45 -13.41 20.06 0.77
N ILE A 46 -12.63 18.97 0.66
CA ILE A 46 -11.18 19.02 0.44
C ILE A 46 -10.88 19.78 -0.87
N CYS A 47 -11.54 19.41 -1.97
CA CYS A 47 -11.38 20.12 -3.24
C CYS A 47 -11.74 21.61 -3.14
N LEU A 48 -12.82 21.94 -2.43
CA LEU A 48 -13.21 23.34 -2.22
C LEU A 48 -12.14 24.10 -1.42
N LEU A 49 -11.57 23.52 -0.37
CA LEU A 49 -10.50 24.13 0.43
C LEU A 49 -9.25 24.40 -0.41
N ASP A 50 -8.90 23.46 -1.30
CA ASP A 50 -7.73 23.58 -2.18
C ASP A 50 -7.96 24.65 -3.26
N VAL A 51 -9.16 24.71 -3.86
CA VAL A 51 -9.53 25.75 -4.84
C VAL A 51 -9.59 27.13 -4.22
N LEU A 52 -10.06 27.25 -2.97
CA LEU A 52 -10.07 28.51 -2.23
C LEU A 52 -8.66 28.96 -1.78
N GLY A 53 -7.64 28.12 -1.95
CA GLY A 53 -6.26 28.44 -1.63
C GLY A 53 -6.04 28.68 -0.13
N VAL A 54 -6.83 28.06 0.75
CA VAL A 54 -6.73 28.25 2.22
C VAL A 54 -5.56 27.44 2.78
N GLY A 55 -4.35 27.72 2.31
CA GLY A 55 -3.12 27.01 2.66
C GLY A 55 -3.25 25.49 2.52
N ASP A 56 -2.59 24.74 3.41
CA ASP A 56 -2.64 23.27 3.43
C ASP A 56 -3.88 22.70 4.17
N SER A 57 -5.02 23.39 4.16
CA SER A 57 -6.20 22.98 4.95
C SER A 57 -6.83 21.69 4.44
N GLY A 58 -6.91 21.49 3.11
CA GLY A 58 -7.39 20.24 2.52
C GLY A 58 -6.53 19.05 2.95
N LEU A 59 -5.21 19.20 2.87
CA LEU A 59 -4.25 18.20 3.36
C LEU A 59 -4.39 17.91 4.86
N LYS A 60 -4.50 18.95 5.70
CA LYS A 60 -4.72 18.78 7.14
C LYS A 60 -6.02 18.02 7.45
N LEU A 61 -7.08 18.28 6.70
CA LEU A 61 -8.35 17.55 6.82
C LEU A 61 -8.19 16.08 6.43
N MET A 62 -7.47 15.79 5.34
CA MET A 62 -7.14 14.41 4.94
C MET A 62 -6.35 13.68 6.04
N ILE A 63 -5.30 14.30 6.57
CA ILE A 63 -4.47 13.75 7.66
C ILE A 63 -5.33 13.46 8.89
N PHE A 64 -6.18 14.42 9.28
CA PHE A 64 -7.03 14.30 10.45
C PHE A 64 -7.99 13.12 10.30
N VAL A 65 -8.74 13.07 9.20
CA VAL A 65 -9.72 12.01 8.98
C VAL A 65 -9.01 10.65 8.91
N ALA A 66 -7.90 10.53 8.18
CA ALA A 66 -7.20 9.26 7.98
C ALA A 66 -6.55 8.72 9.27
N THR A 67 -5.97 9.59 10.11
CA THR A 67 -5.07 9.16 11.19
C THR A 67 -5.57 9.42 12.61
N ALA A 68 -6.61 10.25 12.82
CA ALA A 68 -7.08 10.57 14.17
C ALA A 68 -7.49 9.31 14.96
N GLY A 69 -6.90 9.14 16.15
CA GLY A 69 -7.16 8.01 17.03
C GLY A 69 -6.53 6.69 16.59
N VAL A 70 -5.69 6.67 15.55
CA VAL A 70 -4.95 5.47 15.12
C VAL A 70 -3.65 5.37 15.88
N ARG A 71 -3.25 4.15 16.25
CA ARG A 71 -1.94 3.88 16.85
C ARG A 71 -0.85 4.07 15.82
N GLU A 72 0.27 4.68 16.22
CA GLU A 72 1.43 4.91 15.35
C GLU A 72 1.89 3.62 14.64
N SER A 73 1.95 2.49 15.37
CA SER A 73 2.37 1.20 14.81
C SER A 73 1.43 0.67 13.71
N GLU A 74 0.14 1.00 13.76
CA GLU A 74 -0.81 0.63 12.69
C GLU A 74 -0.57 1.47 11.43
N ILE A 75 -0.32 2.78 11.59
CA ILE A 75 0.05 3.66 10.47
C ILE A 75 1.36 3.19 9.85
N GLU A 76 2.36 2.86 10.68
CA GLU A 76 3.65 2.35 10.23
C GLU A 76 3.52 0.99 9.51
N SER A 77 2.62 0.12 9.98
CA SER A 77 2.31 -1.16 9.34
C SER A 77 1.73 -0.94 7.93
N VAL A 78 0.76 -0.04 7.78
CA VAL A 78 0.18 0.30 6.46
C VAL A 78 1.22 0.94 5.55
N ALA A 79 2.05 1.84 6.09
CA ALA A 79 3.16 2.46 5.34
C ALA A 79 4.23 1.45 4.88
N ARG A 80 4.38 0.33 5.59
CA ARG A 80 5.30 -0.75 5.23
C ARG A 80 4.70 -1.74 4.24
N ALA A 81 3.46 -2.16 4.47
CA ALA A 81 2.88 -3.31 3.77
C ALA A 81 2.06 -2.91 2.54
N VAL A 82 1.39 -1.76 2.60
CA VAL A 82 0.36 -1.39 1.62
C VAL A 82 0.85 -0.28 0.70
N LEU A 83 1.24 0.86 1.27
CA LEU A 83 1.58 2.06 0.50
C LEU A 83 2.70 1.86 -0.53
N PRO A 84 3.78 1.07 -0.28
CA PRO A 84 4.88 0.93 -1.23
C PRO A 84 4.44 0.46 -2.60
N LYS A 85 3.46 -0.45 -2.67
CA LYS A 85 2.92 -0.93 -3.95
C LYS A 85 2.33 0.23 -4.76
N PHE A 86 1.48 1.04 -4.13
CA PHE A 86 0.80 2.13 -4.82
C PHE A 86 1.76 3.26 -5.19
N PHE A 87 2.71 3.58 -4.32
CA PHE A 87 3.77 4.52 -4.68
C PHE A 87 4.60 4.02 -5.86
N MET A 88 4.97 2.74 -5.88
CA MET A 88 5.74 2.14 -6.97
C MET A 88 4.98 2.18 -8.31
N ASP A 89 3.67 1.92 -8.30
CA ASP A 89 2.82 2.02 -9.50
C ASP A 89 2.76 3.47 -10.03
N ASP A 90 2.89 4.46 -9.14
CA ASP A 90 2.79 5.89 -9.43
C ASP A 90 4.13 6.59 -9.72
N ILE A 91 5.28 5.88 -9.67
CA ILE A 91 6.61 6.48 -9.97
C ILE A 91 6.67 7.03 -11.41
N ASP A 92 7.19 8.24 -11.54
CA ASP A 92 7.66 8.78 -12.81
C ASP A 92 9.10 8.32 -13.09
N MET A 93 9.25 7.47 -14.11
CA MET A 93 10.54 6.91 -14.51
C MET A 93 11.47 7.95 -15.15
N GLU A 94 10.95 9.08 -15.66
CA GLU A 94 11.77 10.17 -16.20
C GLU A 94 12.42 10.96 -15.06
N THR A 95 11.62 11.38 -14.09
CA THR A 95 12.11 12.03 -12.85
C THR A 95 13.07 11.12 -12.10
N TRP A 96 12.76 9.82 -12.02
CA TRP A 96 13.61 8.83 -11.36
C TRP A 96 15.03 8.76 -11.95
N LYS A 97 15.16 8.85 -13.29
CA LYS A 97 16.48 8.86 -13.95
C LYS A 97 17.29 10.08 -13.54
N VAL A 98 16.65 11.25 -13.48
CA VAL A 98 17.30 12.48 -12.99
C VAL A 98 17.67 12.34 -11.52
N PHE A 99 16.77 11.80 -10.70
CA PHE A 99 17.00 11.67 -9.25
C PHE A 99 18.16 10.72 -8.91
N THR A 100 18.31 9.63 -9.68
CA THR A 100 19.35 8.61 -9.44
C THR A 100 20.73 8.97 -9.96
N SER A 101 20.86 9.98 -10.83
CA SER A 101 22.17 10.44 -11.32
C SER A 101 22.97 11.25 -10.30
N TYR A 102 22.36 11.61 -9.17
CA TYR A 102 23.00 12.35 -8.08
C TYR A 102 23.41 11.40 -6.95
N ASP A 103 24.49 11.76 -6.26
CA ASP A 103 25.04 10.98 -5.15
C ASP A 103 24.19 11.17 -3.88
N LYS A 104 23.93 12.43 -3.50
CA LYS A 104 23.15 12.77 -2.32
C LYS A 104 21.71 13.11 -2.70
N ARG A 105 20.77 12.35 -2.16
CA ARG A 105 19.36 12.34 -2.56
C ARG A 105 18.46 12.66 -1.38
N VAL A 106 17.79 13.80 -1.46
CA VAL A 106 16.84 14.24 -0.43
C VAL A 106 15.45 14.32 -1.03
N VAL A 107 14.48 13.68 -0.38
CA VAL A 107 13.08 13.76 -0.77
C VAL A 107 12.32 14.64 0.20
N VAL A 108 11.49 15.53 -0.33
CA VAL A 108 10.60 16.38 0.45
C VAL A 108 9.15 16.03 0.13
N THR A 109 8.30 16.04 1.14
CA THR A 109 6.88 15.70 0.98
C THR A 109 6.04 16.55 1.91
N LYS A 110 4.81 16.87 1.50
CA LYS A 110 3.84 17.48 2.42
C LYS A 110 3.16 16.43 3.28
N MET A 111 3.06 15.18 2.82
CA MET A 111 2.52 14.07 3.59
C MET A 111 3.30 13.85 4.91
N PRO A 112 2.65 13.22 5.91
CA PRO A 112 3.33 12.74 7.09
C PRO A 112 4.52 11.84 6.76
N ARG A 113 5.69 12.17 7.29
CA ARG A 113 6.94 11.44 7.06
C ARG A 113 6.79 9.93 7.29
N ILE A 114 6.08 9.53 8.34
CA ILE A 114 5.84 8.11 8.69
C ILE A 114 5.18 7.31 7.56
N MET A 115 4.40 7.95 6.68
CA MET A 115 3.72 7.30 5.57
C MET A 115 4.66 6.96 4.41
N VAL A 116 5.73 7.75 4.22
CA VAL A 116 6.56 7.67 3.00
C VAL A 116 7.99 7.24 3.27
N GLU A 117 8.52 7.49 4.47
CA GLU A 117 9.96 7.40 4.74
C GLU A 117 10.53 6.02 4.41
N ARG A 118 9.81 4.96 4.80
CA ARG A 118 10.25 3.60 4.53
C ARG A 118 10.35 3.32 3.04
N PHE A 119 9.30 3.65 2.27
CA PHE A 119 9.29 3.46 0.82
C PHE A 119 10.45 4.22 0.17
N VAL A 120 10.61 5.48 0.52
CA VAL A 120 11.61 6.36 -0.09
C VAL A 120 13.04 5.92 0.26
N LYS A 121 13.32 5.52 1.50
CA LYS A 121 14.66 5.03 1.89
C LYS A 121 14.95 3.64 1.35
N GLU A 122 14.02 2.70 1.48
CA GLU A 122 14.26 1.30 1.11
C GLU A 122 14.14 1.05 -0.40
N HIS A 123 13.22 1.72 -1.09
CA HIS A 123 12.94 1.45 -2.51
C HIS A 123 13.56 2.49 -3.45
N LEU A 124 13.52 3.78 -3.05
CA LEU A 124 14.09 4.88 -3.82
C LEU A 124 15.54 5.22 -3.44
N ARG A 125 16.10 4.58 -2.41
CA ARG A 125 17.48 4.80 -1.93
C ARG A 125 17.80 6.28 -1.70
N ALA A 126 16.85 7.02 -1.14
CA ALA A 126 17.12 8.39 -0.69
C ALA A 126 17.89 8.36 0.64
N ASP A 127 18.80 9.31 0.82
CA ASP A 127 19.56 9.45 2.06
C ASP A 127 18.70 10.06 3.17
N GLU A 128 17.90 11.08 2.81
CA GLU A 128 17.07 11.81 3.77
C GLU A 128 15.66 12.09 3.24
N VAL A 129 14.71 12.15 4.18
CA VAL A 129 13.30 12.43 3.90
C VAL A 129 12.81 13.53 4.83
N VAL A 130 12.33 14.63 4.23
CA VAL A 130 11.76 15.76 4.95
C VAL A 130 10.26 15.81 4.71
N GLY A 131 9.48 15.42 5.72
CA GLY A 131 8.02 15.44 5.67
C GLY A 131 7.39 16.16 6.84
N SER A 132 6.06 16.28 6.82
CA SER A 132 5.32 16.75 8.00
C SER A 132 5.35 15.70 9.12
N GLU A 133 5.28 16.14 10.37
CA GLU A 133 5.39 15.26 11.54
C GLU A 133 4.03 15.17 12.24
N LEU A 134 3.49 13.96 12.42
CA LEU A 134 2.25 13.76 13.16
C LEU A 134 2.44 14.11 14.65
N ALA A 135 1.43 14.76 15.22
CA ALA A 135 1.31 14.93 16.66
C ALA A 135 0.74 13.65 17.27
N LEU A 136 1.52 13.03 18.15
CA LEU A 136 1.14 11.82 18.86
C LEU A 136 0.83 12.15 20.32
N ASN A 137 -0.14 11.46 20.89
CA ASN A 137 -0.41 11.54 22.32
C ASN A 137 0.60 10.67 23.10
N ARG A 138 0.59 10.81 24.43
CA ARG A 138 1.45 10.04 25.36
C ARG A 138 1.27 8.51 25.29
N PHE A 139 0.21 8.03 24.65
CA PHE A 139 -0.13 6.61 24.54
C PHE A 139 0.21 6.03 23.15
N GLY A 140 0.85 6.81 22.26
CA GLY A 140 1.25 6.39 20.93
C GLY A 140 0.12 6.42 19.89
N PHE A 141 -0.94 7.21 20.10
CA PHE A 141 -2.00 7.43 19.12
C PHE A 141 -1.83 8.79 18.44
N SER A 142 -2.06 8.83 17.13
CA SER A 142 -2.14 10.07 16.37
C SER A 142 -3.34 10.90 16.81
N THR A 143 -3.11 12.19 17.04
CA THR A 143 -4.18 13.16 17.31
C THR A 143 -4.92 13.57 16.04
N GLY A 144 -4.41 13.18 14.87
CA GLY A 144 -4.89 13.64 13.56
C GLY A 144 -4.30 14.98 13.12
N PHE A 145 -3.48 15.62 13.96
CA PHE A 145 -2.84 16.90 13.64
C PHE A 145 -1.37 16.74 13.34
N ILE A 146 -0.80 17.71 12.64
CA ILE A 146 0.65 17.84 12.41
C ILE A 146 1.24 18.83 13.41
N LYS A 147 2.52 18.64 13.75
CA LYS A 147 3.25 19.50 14.71
C LYS A 147 3.54 20.91 14.16
N CYS A 148 3.50 21.10 12.84
CA CYS A 148 3.78 22.39 12.20
C CYS A 148 2.48 23.09 11.75
N VAL A 149 2.45 24.42 11.89
CA VAL A 149 1.31 25.24 11.45
C VAL A 149 1.35 25.46 9.94
N HIS A 150 2.52 25.77 9.39
CA HIS A 150 2.77 25.96 7.97
C HIS A 150 3.74 24.90 7.48
N ILE A 151 3.31 24.05 6.56
CA ILE A 151 4.09 22.88 6.11
C ILE A 151 5.27 23.35 5.26
N ASP A 152 5.02 24.25 4.31
CA ASP A 152 6.02 24.73 3.35
C ASP A 152 7.23 25.41 4.01
N SER A 153 6.97 26.27 5.00
CA SER A 153 8.04 26.96 5.73
C SER A 153 8.82 26.02 6.65
N PHE A 154 8.15 25.00 7.20
CA PHE A 154 8.79 23.95 7.99
C PHE A 154 9.73 23.09 7.13
N ILE A 155 9.25 22.64 5.97
CA ILE A 155 10.06 21.86 5.01
C ILE A 155 11.26 22.68 4.56
N SER A 156 11.05 23.93 4.14
CA SER A 156 12.13 24.79 3.64
C SER A 156 13.19 25.05 4.71
N ARG A 157 12.79 25.25 5.98
CA ARG A 157 13.72 25.39 7.11
C ARG A 157 14.50 24.09 7.38
N ARG A 158 13.86 22.93 7.24
CA ARG A 158 14.51 21.63 7.41
C ARG A 158 15.52 21.37 6.30
N VAL A 159 15.17 21.67 5.05
CA VAL A 159 16.09 21.57 3.90
C VAL A 159 17.28 22.52 4.10
N ALA A 160 17.05 23.78 4.47
CA ALA A 160 18.14 24.73 4.76
C ALA A 160 19.09 24.23 5.87
N LYS A 161 18.57 23.54 6.89
CA LYS A 161 19.38 22.93 7.94
C LYS A 161 20.20 21.71 7.48
N LEU A 162 19.78 21.02 6.43
CA LEU A 162 20.53 19.90 5.84
C LEU A 162 21.66 20.37 4.91
N PHE A 163 21.55 21.61 4.43
CA PHE A 163 22.42 22.20 3.41
C PHE A 163 22.97 23.56 3.89
N ILE A 164 23.60 23.56 5.08
CA ILE A 164 24.18 24.77 5.70
C ILE A 164 25.41 25.24 4.90
N ASP A 165 26.28 24.30 4.54
CA ASP A 165 27.60 24.61 3.95
C ASP A 165 27.56 24.67 2.42
N GLU A 166 26.69 23.88 1.78
CA GLU A 166 26.58 23.81 0.33
C GLU A 166 25.13 23.72 -0.13
N LYS A 167 24.74 24.61 -1.06
CA LYS A 167 23.39 24.59 -1.66
C LYS A 167 23.20 23.36 -2.55
N PRO A 168 22.00 22.75 -2.56
CA PRO A 168 21.67 21.67 -3.47
C PRO A 168 21.92 22.05 -4.92
N THR A 169 22.42 21.10 -5.71
CA THR A 169 22.69 21.35 -7.13
C THR A 169 21.38 21.50 -7.89
N LEU A 170 20.44 20.57 -7.67
CA LEU A 170 19.17 20.53 -8.39
C LEU A 170 17.98 20.42 -7.44
N GLY A 171 16.96 21.24 -7.68
CA GLY A 171 15.63 21.11 -7.09
C GLY A 171 14.63 20.58 -8.11
N LEU A 172 14.00 19.44 -7.83
CA LEU A 172 12.89 18.90 -8.63
C LEU A 172 11.58 19.23 -7.92
N GLY A 173 10.64 19.87 -8.61
CA GLY A 173 9.35 20.20 -8.02
C GLY A 173 8.37 20.80 -9.01
N ARG A 174 7.13 21.00 -8.57
CA ARG A 174 6.04 21.47 -9.45
C ARG A 174 6.12 22.98 -9.74
N THR A 175 5.65 23.38 -10.92
CA THR A 175 5.59 24.79 -11.35
C THR A 175 4.47 25.57 -10.66
N THR A 176 3.33 24.93 -10.41
CA THR A 176 2.08 25.57 -9.93
C THR A 176 2.05 25.81 -8.42
N SER A 177 3.00 25.25 -7.68
CA SER A 177 3.18 25.45 -6.25
C SER A 177 4.68 25.50 -6.00
N ALA A 178 5.28 26.66 -6.30
CA ALA A 178 6.70 26.89 -6.09
C ALA A 178 7.03 26.71 -4.60
N SER A 179 7.36 25.47 -4.25
CA SER A 179 7.66 25.09 -2.89
C SER A 179 8.87 25.92 -2.46
N PRO A 180 8.84 26.61 -1.30
CA PRO A 180 9.88 27.59 -0.99
C PRO A 180 11.28 26.97 -0.89
N PHE A 181 11.40 25.64 -0.76
CA PHE A 181 12.68 24.92 -0.80
C PHE A 181 13.36 24.99 -2.17
N LEU A 182 12.62 25.13 -3.29
CA LEU A 182 13.22 25.20 -4.62
C LEU A 182 14.13 26.42 -4.76
N SER A 183 13.77 27.53 -4.09
CA SER A 183 14.62 28.74 -4.03
C SER A 183 15.97 28.54 -3.34
N LEU A 184 16.12 27.45 -2.57
CA LEU A 184 17.39 27.09 -1.91
C LEU A 184 18.35 26.36 -2.86
N CYS A 185 17.85 25.82 -3.98
CA CYS A 185 18.61 25.03 -4.94
C CYS A 185 19.30 25.95 -5.98
N LYS A 186 20.46 25.52 -6.51
CA LYS A 186 21.20 26.26 -7.55
C LYS A 186 20.42 26.25 -8.86
N GLU A 187 19.88 25.11 -9.25
CA GLU A 187 19.03 24.93 -10.42
C GLU A 187 17.67 24.35 -10.03
N GLN A 188 16.66 24.63 -10.84
CA GLN A 188 15.29 24.13 -10.65
C GLN A 188 14.83 23.48 -11.95
N MET A 189 14.26 22.28 -11.84
CA MET A 189 13.64 21.57 -12.95
C MET A 189 12.20 21.26 -12.60
N HIS A 190 11.34 21.44 -13.60
CA HIS A 190 9.91 21.24 -13.48
C HIS A 190 9.42 20.19 -14.47
N PRO A 191 8.31 19.48 -14.17
CA PRO A 191 7.70 18.57 -15.14
C PRO A 191 7.31 19.30 -16.43
N PRO A 192 7.44 18.68 -17.61
CA PRO A 192 7.96 17.33 -17.86
C PRO A 192 9.51 17.28 -17.78
N PHE A 193 10.05 16.26 -17.10
CA PHE A 193 11.49 16.10 -16.88
C PHE A 193 12.15 15.43 -18.10
N ILE A 194 12.15 16.13 -19.23
CA ILE A 194 12.74 15.66 -20.47
C ILE A 194 14.26 15.80 -20.38
N ILE A 195 14.96 14.68 -20.26
CA ILE A 195 16.41 14.65 -20.43
C ILE A 195 16.68 14.64 -21.93
N GLU A 196 17.18 15.75 -22.49
CA GLU A 196 17.81 15.73 -23.82
C GLU A 196 18.95 14.70 -23.76
N GLN A 197 18.87 13.67 -24.61
CA GLN A 197 19.80 12.55 -24.65
C GLN A 197 21.25 13.05 -24.78
N LYS A 198 21.93 13.21 -23.64
CA LYS A 198 23.38 13.14 -23.57
C LYS A 198 23.74 11.82 -22.91
N GLU A 199 24.30 10.97 -23.76
CA GLU A 199 24.96 9.69 -23.50
C GLU A 199 25.70 9.63 -22.17
N HIS A 200 25.03 9.36 -21.05
CA HIS A 200 25.67 8.75 -19.89
C HIS A 200 24.96 7.43 -19.64
N ASP A 201 25.62 6.37 -20.10
CA ASP A 201 25.32 4.95 -19.92
C ASP A 201 25.50 4.56 -18.43
N HIS A 202 24.86 5.30 -17.53
CA HIS A 202 24.70 4.89 -16.16
C HIS A 202 23.60 3.83 -16.17
N GLN A 203 23.99 2.58 -15.89
CA GLN A 203 23.09 1.46 -15.69
C GLN A 203 21.89 1.93 -14.89
N LEU A 204 20.72 1.99 -15.55
CA LEU A 204 19.51 2.53 -14.94
C LEU A 204 19.24 1.72 -13.67
N ILE A 205 19.47 2.32 -12.51
CA ILE A 205 19.21 1.66 -11.24
C ILE A 205 17.69 1.61 -11.12
N LEU A 206 17.12 0.45 -11.42
CA LEU A 206 15.69 0.22 -11.21
C LEU A 206 15.39 0.37 -9.72
N PRO A 207 14.25 0.97 -9.35
CA PRO A 207 13.83 0.98 -7.96
C PRO A 207 13.67 -0.47 -7.48
N LEU A 208 13.98 -0.71 -6.19
CA LEU A 208 13.86 -2.06 -5.64
C LEU A 208 12.41 -2.53 -5.74
N PRO A 209 12.15 -3.77 -6.21
CA PRO A 209 10.80 -4.23 -6.42
C PRO A 209 10.06 -4.42 -5.09
N VAL A 210 8.83 -3.94 -5.04
CA VAL A 210 7.93 -4.15 -3.89
C VAL A 210 7.34 -5.55 -3.97
N ILE A 211 7.62 -6.38 -2.97
CA ILE A 211 6.92 -7.67 -2.81
C ILE A 211 5.62 -7.42 -2.05
N PHE A 212 4.52 -7.29 -2.78
CA PHE A 212 3.21 -7.00 -2.21
C PHE A 212 2.49 -8.29 -1.80
N HIS A 213 2.35 -8.48 -0.49
CA HIS A 213 1.65 -9.64 0.09
C HIS A 213 0.32 -9.28 0.75
N ASP A 214 0.15 -8.04 1.20
CA ASP A 214 -0.94 -7.65 2.10
C ASP A 214 -1.53 -6.31 1.67
N GLY A 215 -2.75 -6.36 1.16
CA GLY A 215 -3.58 -5.21 0.93
C GLY A 215 -4.89 -5.63 0.29
N ARG A 216 -5.98 -5.07 0.81
CA ARG A 216 -7.35 -5.48 0.48
C ARG A 216 -7.82 -4.84 -0.83
N LEU A 217 -7.17 -3.76 -1.27
CA LEU A 217 -7.47 -3.07 -2.50
C LEU A 217 -6.44 -3.41 -3.59
N VAL A 218 -6.95 -3.75 -4.77
CA VAL A 218 -6.12 -4.03 -5.94
C VAL A 218 -5.75 -2.73 -6.68
N LYS A 219 -6.70 -1.80 -6.79
CA LYS A 219 -6.54 -0.51 -7.48
C LYS A 219 -6.43 0.63 -6.48
N SER A 220 -5.71 1.69 -6.88
CA SER A 220 -5.60 2.93 -6.10
C SER A 220 -6.99 3.54 -5.88
N PRO A 221 -7.41 3.84 -4.64
CA PRO A 221 -8.74 4.32 -4.34
C PRO A 221 -8.89 5.82 -4.64
N THR A 222 -8.82 6.18 -5.92
CA THR A 222 -9.25 7.52 -6.39
C THR A 222 -10.70 7.77 -5.97
N PRO A 223 -11.18 9.03 -5.86
CA PRO A 223 -12.55 9.31 -5.40
C PRO A 223 -13.63 8.51 -6.15
N SER A 224 -13.50 8.42 -7.47
CA SER A 224 -14.41 7.63 -8.32
C SER A 224 -14.30 6.13 -8.06
N THR A 225 -13.08 5.60 -7.94
CA THR A 225 -12.84 4.18 -7.63
C THR A 225 -13.35 3.82 -6.24
N ALA A 226 -13.13 4.68 -5.25
CA ALA A 226 -13.62 4.52 -3.89
C ALA A 226 -15.15 4.50 -3.82
N LEU A 227 -15.82 5.37 -4.58
CA LEU A 227 -17.27 5.36 -4.70
C LEU A 227 -17.76 4.03 -5.28
N VAL A 228 -17.15 3.56 -6.37
CA VAL A 228 -17.47 2.26 -6.97
C VAL A 228 -17.25 1.12 -5.98
N ILE A 229 -16.16 1.14 -5.21
CA ILE A 229 -15.89 0.14 -4.16
C ILE A 229 -17.05 0.12 -3.16
N ILE A 230 -17.44 1.27 -2.61
CA ILE A 230 -18.51 1.36 -1.60
C ILE A 230 -19.85 0.88 -2.16
N LEU A 231 -20.23 1.33 -3.36
CA LEU A 231 -21.46 0.92 -4.03
C LEU A 231 -21.47 -0.57 -4.36
N TRP A 232 -20.30 -1.17 -4.62
CA TRP A 232 -20.18 -2.58 -4.91
C TRP A 232 -20.25 -3.46 -3.66
N ILE A 233 -19.93 -2.96 -2.46
CA ILE A 233 -19.87 -3.78 -1.23
C ILE A 233 -21.18 -4.54 -0.94
N PRO A 234 -22.38 -3.91 -0.95
CA PRO A 234 -23.63 -4.64 -0.69
C PRO A 234 -23.86 -5.78 -1.70
N LEU A 235 -23.64 -5.51 -2.99
CA LEU A 235 -23.75 -6.53 -4.03
C LEU A 235 -22.68 -7.62 -3.86
N GLY A 236 -21.47 -7.23 -3.51
CA GLY A 236 -20.36 -8.13 -3.21
C GLY A 236 -20.65 -9.05 -2.03
N ILE A 237 -21.32 -8.58 -0.98
CA ILE A 237 -21.76 -9.39 0.16
C ILE A 237 -22.79 -10.42 -0.30
N ILE A 238 -23.80 -10.02 -1.08
CA ILE A 238 -24.81 -10.94 -1.60
C ILE A 238 -24.16 -12.02 -2.49
N LEU A 239 -23.29 -11.60 -3.41
CA LEU A 239 -22.54 -12.52 -4.28
C LEU A 239 -21.63 -13.46 -3.48
N ALA A 240 -20.98 -12.96 -2.42
CA ALA A 240 -20.15 -13.76 -1.54
C ALA A 240 -20.97 -14.80 -0.78
N LEU A 241 -22.13 -14.44 -0.21
CA LEU A 241 -23.04 -15.37 0.46
C LEU A 241 -23.52 -16.44 -0.51
N MET A 242 -23.98 -16.06 -1.70
CA MET A 242 -24.39 -17.01 -2.73
C MET A 242 -23.25 -17.98 -3.08
N ARG A 243 -22.03 -17.47 -3.32
CA ARG A 243 -20.86 -18.30 -3.62
C ARG A 243 -20.49 -19.25 -2.47
N ILE A 244 -20.59 -18.80 -1.22
CA ILE A 244 -20.32 -19.63 -0.04
C ILE A 244 -21.37 -20.74 0.08
N VAL A 245 -22.66 -20.41 -0.02
CA VAL A 245 -23.76 -21.40 0.04
C VAL A 245 -23.60 -22.45 -1.04
N VAL A 246 -23.37 -22.02 -2.28
CA VAL A 246 -23.07 -22.89 -3.43
C VAL A 246 -21.83 -23.74 -3.15
N GLY A 247 -20.76 -23.14 -2.62
CA GLY A 247 -19.52 -23.83 -2.30
C GLY A 247 -19.66 -24.90 -1.21
N ILE A 248 -20.59 -24.74 -0.27
CA ILE A 248 -20.89 -25.70 0.80
C ILE A 248 -21.84 -26.80 0.28
N MET A 249 -22.88 -26.44 -0.45
CA MET A 249 -23.94 -27.37 -0.89
C MET A 249 -23.50 -28.29 -2.02
N LEU A 250 -22.61 -27.84 -2.91
CA LEU A 250 -22.21 -28.67 -4.04
C LEU A 250 -21.17 -29.74 -3.69
N PRO A 251 -21.29 -30.94 -4.26
CA PRO A 251 -20.28 -31.97 -4.12
C PRO A 251 -18.98 -31.56 -4.85
N MET A 252 -17.84 -32.02 -4.34
CA MET A 252 -16.50 -31.60 -4.79
C MET A 252 -16.26 -31.80 -6.30
N TRP A 253 -16.86 -32.82 -6.90
CA TRP A 253 -16.73 -33.10 -8.33
C TRP A 253 -17.44 -32.06 -9.23
N ALA A 254 -18.49 -31.41 -8.73
CA ALA A 254 -19.29 -30.44 -9.50
C ALA A 254 -18.73 -29.01 -9.41
N LYS A 255 -17.99 -28.70 -8.34
CA LYS A 255 -17.47 -27.35 -8.06
C LYS A 255 -16.61 -26.75 -9.19
N PRO A 256 -15.70 -27.49 -9.87
CA PRO A 256 -14.91 -26.91 -10.97
C PRO A 256 -15.78 -26.40 -12.12
N TYR A 257 -16.84 -27.13 -12.47
CA TYR A 257 -17.75 -26.75 -13.55
C TYR A 257 -18.56 -25.51 -13.17
N LEU A 258 -19.09 -25.49 -11.95
CA LEU A 258 -19.93 -24.39 -11.48
C LEU A 258 -19.11 -23.13 -11.16
N SER A 259 -17.84 -23.27 -10.80
CA SER A 259 -16.94 -22.14 -10.53
C SER A 259 -16.88 -21.17 -11.72
N ARG A 260 -17.00 -21.66 -12.96
CA ARG A 260 -17.05 -20.86 -14.18
C ARG A 260 -18.23 -19.90 -14.23
N LEU A 261 -19.42 -20.33 -13.78
CA LEU A 261 -20.61 -19.48 -13.73
C LEU A 261 -20.45 -18.35 -12.71
N PHE A 262 -19.69 -18.61 -11.66
CA PHE A 262 -19.38 -17.62 -10.62
C PHE A 262 -18.11 -16.80 -10.93
N GLY A 263 -17.58 -16.86 -12.16
CA GLY A 263 -16.41 -16.06 -12.57
C GLY A 263 -15.05 -16.62 -12.13
N GLY A 264 -15.00 -17.88 -11.68
CA GLY A 264 -13.78 -18.59 -11.34
C GLY A 264 -13.27 -19.48 -12.48
N LYS A 265 -11.96 -19.65 -12.59
CA LYS A 265 -11.33 -20.60 -13.52
C LYS A 265 -10.30 -21.43 -12.77
N VAL A 266 -10.55 -22.74 -12.68
CA VAL A 266 -9.60 -23.69 -12.11
C VAL A 266 -8.77 -24.28 -13.24
N ILE A 267 -7.45 -24.14 -13.15
CA ILE A 267 -6.50 -24.73 -14.10
C ILE A 267 -5.63 -25.72 -13.34
N VAL A 268 -5.66 -26.97 -13.78
CA VAL A 268 -4.84 -28.05 -13.20
C VAL A 268 -3.70 -28.33 -14.15
N LYS A 269 -2.46 -28.18 -13.68
CA LYS A 269 -1.25 -28.55 -14.42
C LYS A 269 -0.70 -29.85 -13.86
N GLY A 270 -0.49 -30.84 -14.72
CA GLY A 270 -0.01 -32.17 -14.32
C GLY A 270 -1.13 -33.12 -13.87
N LYS A 271 -0.73 -34.30 -13.39
CA LYS A 271 -1.65 -35.35 -12.90
C LYS A 271 -1.79 -35.25 -11.38
N PRO A 272 -3.00 -35.07 -10.84
CA PRO A 272 -3.24 -35.08 -9.40
C PRO A 272 -2.73 -36.37 -8.73
N PRO A 273 -2.05 -36.29 -7.57
CA PRO A 273 -1.52 -37.47 -6.89
C PRO A 273 -2.65 -38.37 -6.37
N PRO A 274 -2.45 -39.71 -6.35
CA PRO A 274 -3.43 -40.64 -5.81
C PRO A 274 -3.62 -40.43 -4.30
N PRO A 275 -4.70 -40.99 -3.70
CA PRO A 275 -4.87 -40.98 -2.25
C PRO A 275 -3.74 -41.78 -1.59
N ALA A 276 -3.34 -41.37 -0.39
CA ALA A 276 -2.39 -42.15 0.40
C ALA A 276 -3.01 -43.52 0.73
N SER A 277 -2.22 -44.58 0.56
CA SER A 277 -2.61 -45.94 0.93
C SER A 277 -1.99 -46.31 2.29
N TYR A 278 -2.62 -47.23 3.02
CA TYR A 278 -2.06 -47.76 4.27
C TYR A 278 -0.62 -48.27 4.05
N GLY A 279 0.33 -47.76 4.83
CA GLY A 279 1.75 -48.13 4.76
C GLY A 279 2.62 -47.30 3.79
N SER A 280 2.06 -46.30 3.09
CA SER A 280 2.81 -45.38 2.23
C SER A 280 2.99 -44.00 2.89
N SER A 281 4.11 -43.33 2.61
CA SER A 281 4.30 -41.92 2.98
C SER A 281 3.24 -41.06 2.29
N GLY A 282 2.47 -40.29 3.06
CA GLY A 282 1.43 -39.40 2.51
C GLY A 282 2.00 -38.21 1.72
N PHE A 283 1.10 -37.38 1.19
CA PHE A 283 1.47 -36.14 0.50
C PHE A 283 1.18 -34.93 1.39
N LEU A 284 2.19 -34.08 1.61
CA LEU A 284 2.03 -32.75 2.21
C LEU A 284 1.92 -31.72 1.09
N PHE A 285 0.87 -30.90 1.12
CA PHE A 285 0.69 -29.80 0.19
C PHE A 285 0.98 -28.47 0.89
N VAL A 286 1.81 -27.65 0.27
CA VAL A 286 2.16 -26.32 0.78
C VAL A 286 1.34 -25.28 0.03
N CYS A 287 0.53 -24.52 0.76
CA CYS A 287 -0.31 -23.44 0.23
C CYS A 287 0.35 -22.09 0.49
N THR A 288 0.09 -21.10 -0.37
CA THR A 288 0.74 -19.78 -0.30
C THR A 288 -0.09 -18.77 0.48
N HIS A 289 -1.42 -18.82 0.37
CA HIS A 289 -2.28 -17.85 1.01
C HIS A 289 -2.59 -18.25 2.44
N ARG A 290 -2.70 -17.25 3.33
CA ARG A 290 -3.16 -17.43 4.71
C ARG A 290 -4.64 -17.84 4.83
N THR A 291 -5.37 -17.91 3.71
CA THR A 291 -6.80 -18.22 3.69
C THR A 291 -7.06 -19.71 3.47
N LEU A 292 -8.27 -20.17 3.81
CA LEU A 292 -8.73 -21.52 3.47
C LEU A 292 -8.99 -21.73 1.97
N MET A 293 -8.85 -20.69 1.13
CA MET A 293 -9.13 -20.80 -0.30
C MET A 293 -8.25 -21.86 -0.97
N ASP A 294 -6.93 -21.80 -0.74
CA ASP A 294 -5.97 -22.72 -1.35
C ASP A 294 -6.28 -24.19 -1.02
N PRO A 295 -6.41 -24.60 0.26
CA PRO A 295 -6.70 -26.01 0.58
C PRO A 295 -8.10 -26.45 0.14
N VAL A 296 -9.09 -25.54 0.08
CA VAL A 296 -10.43 -25.84 -0.45
C VAL A 296 -10.39 -26.07 -1.97
N VAL A 297 -9.67 -25.23 -2.71
CA VAL A 297 -9.45 -25.41 -4.16
C VAL A 297 -8.68 -26.69 -4.42
N LEU A 298 -7.62 -26.97 -3.64
CA LEU A 298 -6.84 -28.18 -3.75
C LEU A 298 -7.70 -29.43 -3.51
N SER A 299 -8.48 -29.45 -2.43
CA SER A 299 -9.41 -30.55 -2.13
C SER A 299 -10.43 -30.75 -3.26
N THR A 300 -10.88 -29.65 -3.87
CA THR A 300 -11.81 -29.66 -5.01
C THR A 300 -11.18 -30.31 -6.24
N VAL A 301 -9.93 -29.95 -6.55
CA VAL A 301 -9.15 -30.53 -7.67
C VAL A 301 -8.84 -32.00 -7.44
N LEU A 302 -8.43 -32.39 -6.23
CA LEU A 302 -8.15 -33.80 -5.88
C LEU A 302 -9.42 -34.64 -5.70
N ARG A 303 -10.61 -34.01 -5.70
CA ARG A 303 -11.92 -34.64 -5.44
C ARG A 303 -11.96 -35.42 -4.12
N ARG A 304 -11.20 -34.98 -3.11
CA ARG A 304 -11.15 -35.57 -1.77
C ARG A 304 -10.92 -34.48 -0.72
N LYS A 305 -11.44 -34.67 0.49
CA LYS A 305 -11.22 -33.73 1.60
C LYS A 305 -9.79 -33.88 2.11
N ILE A 306 -9.02 -32.80 2.10
CA ILE A 306 -7.68 -32.74 2.65
C ILE A 306 -7.75 -31.88 3.92
N PRO A 307 -7.30 -32.37 5.09
CA PRO A 307 -7.20 -31.55 6.27
C PRO A 307 -6.29 -30.35 6.03
N ALA A 308 -6.78 -29.14 6.34
CA ALA A 308 -6.02 -27.92 6.23
C ALA A 308 -5.41 -27.55 7.58
N VAL A 309 -4.09 -27.51 7.64
CA VAL A 309 -3.35 -26.99 8.79
C VAL A 309 -3.31 -25.47 8.66
N THR A 310 -3.78 -24.74 9.67
CA THR A 310 -3.96 -23.30 9.58
C THR A 310 -3.46 -22.55 10.81
N TYR A 311 -2.98 -21.32 10.55
CA TYR A 311 -2.59 -20.38 11.58
C TYR A 311 -3.54 -19.18 11.56
N SER A 312 -4.15 -18.88 12.71
CA SER A 312 -4.83 -17.61 12.93
C SER A 312 -5.98 -17.31 11.94
N ILE A 313 -6.72 -18.35 11.52
CA ILE A 313 -7.99 -18.19 10.80
C ILE A 313 -9.15 -17.89 11.77
N SER A 314 -10.16 -17.18 11.28
CA SER A 314 -11.32 -16.83 12.10
C SER A 314 -12.13 -18.09 12.45
N ARG A 315 -12.79 -18.11 13.62
CA ARG A 315 -13.69 -19.21 14.00
C ARG A 315 -14.84 -19.38 13.00
N LEU A 316 -15.32 -18.27 12.44
CA LEU A 316 -16.36 -18.30 11.40
C LEU A 316 -15.87 -19.03 10.15
N SER A 317 -14.63 -18.78 9.71
CA SER A 317 -14.03 -19.47 8.57
C SER A 317 -13.87 -20.97 8.81
N GLU A 318 -13.57 -21.39 10.05
CA GLU A 318 -13.52 -22.81 10.44
C GLU A 318 -14.90 -23.46 10.39
N ILE A 319 -15.92 -22.82 10.95
CA ILE A 319 -17.30 -23.33 10.96
C ILE A 319 -17.86 -23.48 9.54
N LEU A 320 -17.55 -22.52 8.66
CA LEU A 320 -18.00 -22.54 7.26
C LEU A 320 -17.11 -23.42 6.36
N SER A 321 -16.04 -24.02 6.88
CA SER A 321 -15.09 -24.78 6.08
C SER A 321 -15.71 -26.07 5.54
N PRO A 322 -15.65 -26.34 4.23
CA PRO A 322 -16.12 -27.61 3.65
C PRO A 322 -15.12 -28.76 3.87
N ILE A 323 -13.94 -28.47 4.44
CA ILE A 323 -12.85 -29.41 4.71
C ILE A 323 -12.44 -29.37 6.18
N PRO A 324 -11.88 -30.46 6.74
CA PRO A 324 -11.38 -30.46 8.11
C PRO A 324 -10.27 -29.41 8.29
N THR A 325 -10.28 -28.69 9.40
CA THR A 325 -9.25 -27.69 9.74
C THR A 325 -8.56 -28.08 11.03
N VAL A 326 -7.23 -28.06 11.03
CA VAL A 326 -6.39 -28.26 12.21
C VAL A 326 -5.74 -26.92 12.56
N ARG A 327 -6.06 -26.38 13.74
CA ARG A 327 -5.55 -25.08 14.19
C ARG A 327 -4.23 -25.26 14.94
N LEU A 328 -3.18 -24.63 14.44
CA LEU A 328 -1.88 -24.59 15.10
C LEU A 328 -1.67 -23.33 15.93
N THR A 329 -0.88 -23.47 16.98
CA THR A 329 -0.59 -22.45 18.00
C THR A 329 0.76 -21.76 17.78
N ARG A 330 1.56 -22.24 16.81
CA ARG A 330 2.95 -21.79 16.54
C ARG A 330 3.92 -22.14 17.67
N ILE A 331 3.53 -23.05 18.55
CA ILE A 331 4.37 -23.61 19.60
C ILE A 331 4.57 -25.08 19.23
N ARG A 332 5.79 -25.42 18.82
CA ARG A 332 6.11 -26.73 18.24
C ARG A 332 5.69 -27.88 19.15
N GLU A 333 5.90 -27.74 20.46
CA GLU A 333 5.57 -28.79 21.45
C GLU A 333 4.05 -29.01 21.53
N VAL A 334 3.28 -27.94 21.67
CA VAL A 334 1.80 -28.00 21.72
C VAL A 334 1.22 -28.51 20.39
N ASP A 335 1.82 -28.15 19.28
CA ASP A 335 1.36 -28.54 17.95
C ASP A 335 1.76 -29.98 17.59
N ALA A 336 2.77 -30.57 18.24
CA ALA A 336 3.17 -31.96 18.04
C ALA A 336 2.25 -32.97 18.75
N GLU A 337 1.48 -32.52 19.73
CA GLU A 337 0.52 -33.36 20.48
C GLU A 337 -0.86 -33.49 19.80
N LYS A 338 -1.12 -32.75 18.72
CA LYS A 338 -2.41 -32.72 17.99
C LYS A 338 -2.46 -33.64 16.78
#